data_AF-A0A930DHN6-F1
#
_entry.id   AF-A0A930DHN6-F1
#
_cell.length_a   1.000
_cell.length_b   1.000
_cell.length_c   1.000
_cell.angle_alpha   90.00
_cell.angle_beta   90.00
_cell.angle_gamma   90.00
#
_symmetry.space_group_name_H-M   'P 1'
#
loop_
_entity.id
_entity.type
_entity.pdbx_description
1 polymer ?
#
loop_
_entity_poly.entity_id
_entity_poly.type
_entity_poly.pdbx_seq_one_letter_code
_entity_poly.pdbx_strand_id
1 'polypeptide(L)'
;MLTGWQQIDGKWYYISDSGELSAGWKEIAEKWYYFAGNGEMKTDQYIDGYYVGADGVRTSIIQEPTPPSKKYTDKFTFEQTLVDGSKLNPSSYTEDGYESPINFALASYNSKIIDRGSYYELTDVSFKYIRWNADRSMFSRFYETVESTTIYIRKNAVVTLGDKYNNKPTITMSAEECYKKYGGFALKINEGLLQSNTYDGFKVDSKGYITAFNDDSAYLDE
;
A
#
# COMPACT_ATOMS: atom_id res chain seq x y z
N MET A 1 6.17 -28.10 28.13
CA MET A 1 6.15 -27.14 26.99
C MET A 1 4.72 -26.64 26.86
N LEU A 2 4.50 -25.35 26.66
CA LEU A 2 3.15 -24.82 26.41
C LEU A 2 2.77 -25.08 24.97
N THR A 3 1.56 -25.57 24.73
CA THR A 3 0.96 -25.80 23.40
C THR A 3 -0.52 -25.43 23.45
N GLY A 4 -1.15 -25.27 22.29
CA GLY A 4 -2.57 -24.94 22.15
C GLY A 4 -2.91 -23.49 22.45
N TRP A 5 -4.18 -23.23 22.75
CA TRP A 5 -4.72 -21.90 23.04
C TRP A 5 -4.22 -21.36 24.38
N GLN A 6 -3.72 -20.13 24.36
CA GLN A 6 -3.23 -19.42 25.55
C GLN A 6 -3.89 -18.05 25.64
N GLN A 7 -4.38 -17.69 26.82
CA GLN A 7 -4.89 -16.35 27.09
C GLN A 7 -3.91 -15.62 28.02
N ILE A 8 -3.36 -14.50 27.56
CA ILE A 8 -2.36 -13.71 28.29
C ILE A 8 -2.80 -12.25 28.23
N ASP A 9 -2.97 -11.61 29.38
CA ASP A 9 -3.42 -10.22 29.51
C ASP A 9 -4.70 -9.91 28.69
N GLY A 10 -5.63 -10.85 28.67
CA GLY A 10 -6.91 -10.74 27.94
C GLY A 10 -6.81 -10.98 26.43
N LYS A 11 -5.61 -11.24 25.90
CA LYS A 11 -5.36 -11.53 24.48
C LYS A 11 -5.18 -13.02 24.25
N TRP A 12 -5.61 -13.49 23.08
CA TRP A 12 -5.51 -14.90 22.69
C TRP A 12 -4.30 -15.15 21.80
N TYR A 13 -3.66 -16.29 22.01
CA TYR A 13 -2.50 -16.79 21.28
C TYR A 13 -2.69 -18.28 21.01
N TYR A 14 -2.04 -18.80 19.98
CA TYR A 14 -1.98 -20.23 19.73
C TYR A 14 -0.54 -20.69 19.56
N ILE A 15 -0.12 -21.66 20.36
CA ILE A 15 1.20 -22.25 20.28
C ILE A 15 1.05 -23.62 19.60
N SER A 16 1.79 -23.85 18.52
CA SER A 16 1.77 -25.12 17.79
C SER A 16 2.25 -26.29 18.66
N ASP A 17 2.06 -27.52 18.19
CA ASP A 17 2.59 -28.70 18.87
C ASP A 17 4.13 -28.72 18.91
N SER A 18 4.80 -27.99 18.01
CA SER A 18 6.24 -27.76 18.03
C SER A 18 6.68 -26.69 19.05
N GLY A 19 5.75 -26.01 19.72
CA GLY A 19 6.04 -24.95 20.68
C GLY A 19 6.24 -23.57 20.05
N GLU A 20 5.99 -23.44 18.75
CA GLU A 20 6.13 -22.18 18.03
C GLU A 20 4.87 -21.34 18.17
N LEU A 21 5.05 -20.04 18.39
CA LEU A 21 3.95 -19.09 18.41
C LEU A 21 3.36 -18.95 17.01
N SER A 22 2.05 -19.07 16.88
CA SER A 22 1.37 -18.95 15.58
C SER A 22 1.36 -17.52 15.09
N ALA A 23 1.57 -17.36 13.78
CA ALA A 23 1.43 -16.11 13.04
C ALA A 23 0.73 -16.39 11.70
N GLY A 24 0.01 -15.40 11.19
CA GLY A 24 -0.81 -15.50 9.98
C GLY A 24 -2.08 -16.32 10.17
N TRP A 25 -2.68 -16.74 9.05
CA TRP A 25 -3.84 -17.63 9.04
C TRP A 25 -3.49 -19.04 9.51
N LYS A 26 -4.27 -19.57 10.43
CA LYS A 26 -4.19 -20.96 10.90
C LYS A 26 -5.56 -21.58 10.97
N GLU A 27 -5.63 -22.80 10.47
CA GLU A 27 -6.78 -23.67 10.66
C GLU A 27 -6.59 -24.48 11.94
N ILE A 28 -7.50 -24.29 12.90
CA ILE A 28 -7.49 -24.95 14.20
C ILE A 28 -8.89 -25.50 14.43
N ALA A 29 -9.01 -26.81 14.54
CA ALA A 29 -10.31 -27.49 14.69
C ALA A 29 -11.34 -27.03 13.64
N GLU A 30 -10.96 -27.09 12.35
CA GLU A 30 -11.81 -26.74 11.19
C GLU A 30 -12.27 -25.27 11.13
N LYS A 31 -11.70 -24.42 11.99
CA LYS A 31 -11.96 -22.98 12.02
C LYS A 31 -10.69 -22.22 11.68
N TRP A 32 -10.84 -21.16 10.91
CA TRP A 32 -9.74 -20.29 10.53
C TRP A 32 -9.62 -19.13 11.50
N TYR A 33 -8.40 -18.88 11.98
CA TYR A 33 -8.03 -17.78 12.86
C TYR A 33 -6.83 -17.06 12.28
N TYR A 34 -6.70 -15.77 12.58
CA TYR A 34 -5.53 -14.99 12.18
C TYR A 34 -4.76 -14.49 13.40
N PHE A 35 -3.46 -14.70 13.40
CA PHE A 35 -2.53 -14.24 14.43
C PHE A 35 -1.60 -13.18 13.84
N ALA A 36 -1.45 -12.03 14.51
CA ALA A 36 -0.49 -11.01 14.11
C ALA A 36 0.96 -11.49 14.24
N GLY A 37 1.92 -10.70 13.74
CA GLY A 37 3.35 -11.04 13.83
C GLY A 37 3.88 -11.21 15.26
N ASN A 38 3.20 -10.63 16.26
CA ASN A 38 3.48 -10.83 17.69
C ASN A 38 2.69 -11.99 18.32
N GLY A 39 1.96 -12.77 17.52
CA GLY A 39 1.14 -13.92 17.92
C GLY A 39 -0.24 -13.61 18.46
N GLU A 40 -0.63 -12.35 18.57
CA GLU A 40 -1.95 -11.96 19.07
C GLU A 40 -3.04 -12.30 18.04
N MET A 41 -4.06 -13.07 18.45
CA MET A 41 -5.22 -13.38 17.65
C MET A 41 -6.02 -12.11 17.35
N LYS A 42 -6.38 -11.91 16.09
CA LYS A 42 -7.23 -10.81 15.65
C LYS A 42 -8.71 -11.21 15.78
N THR A 43 -9.50 -10.27 16.27
CA THR A 43 -10.96 -10.37 16.40
C THR A 43 -11.63 -9.11 15.85
N ASP A 44 -12.92 -9.20 15.55
CA ASP A 44 -13.80 -8.10 15.15
C ASP A 44 -13.24 -7.16 14.08
N GLN A 45 -12.63 -7.72 13.05
CA GLN A 45 -12.05 -6.94 11.96
C GLN A 45 -11.96 -7.74 10.66
N TYR A 46 -11.79 -7.02 9.56
CA TYR A 46 -11.46 -7.63 8.29
C TYR A 46 -9.96 -7.94 8.21
N ILE A 47 -9.66 -9.18 7.85
CA ILE A 47 -8.33 -9.72 7.61
C ILE A 47 -8.39 -10.43 6.26
N ASP A 48 -7.52 -10.07 5.33
CA ASP A 48 -7.46 -10.74 4.03
C ASP A 48 -8.80 -10.84 3.26
N GLY A 49 -9.66 -9.82 3.41
CA GLY A 49 -11.00 -9.79 2.81
C GLY A 49 -12.05 -10.60 3.57
N TYR A 50 -11.66 -11.40 4.56
CA TYR A 50 -12.57 -12.13 5.44
C TYR A 50 -12.80 -11.37 6.74
N TYR A 51 -14.04 -11.35 7.22
CA TYR A 51 -14.29 -10.86 8.57
C TYR A 51 -13.96 -11.94 9.60
N VAL A 52 -13.09 -11.64 10.57
CA VAL A 52 -12.94 -12.45 11.80
C VAL A 52 -13.88 -11.89 12.86
N GLY A 53 -14.73 -12.74 13.43
CA GLY A 53 -15.71 -12.35 14.44
C GLY A 53 -15.08 -11.99 15.79
N ALA A 54 -15.92 -11.64 16.77
CA ALA A 54 -15.51 -11.38 18.15
C ALA A 54 -14.83 -12.59 18.81
N ASP A 55 -15.14 -13.78 18.31
CA ASP A 55 -14.53 -15.05 18.69
C ASP A 55 -13.24 -15.37 17.90
N GLY A 56 -12.83 -14.49 16.99
CA GLY A 56 -11.67 -14.66 16.11
C GLY A 56 -11.89 -15.61 14.93
N VAL A 57 -13.08 -16.17 14.80
CA VAL A 57 -13.38 -17.15 13.74
C VAL A 57 -13.63 -16.41 12.44
N ARG A 58 -12.94 -16.85 11.38
CA ARG A 58 -13.18 -16.39 10.02
C ARG A 58 -14.60 -16.73 9.58
N THR A 59 -15.35 -15.72 9.20
CA THR A 59 -16.67 -15.87 8.58
C THR A 59 -16.54 -16.10 7.07
N SER A 60 -17.62 -16.54 6.43
CA SER A 60 -17.73 -16.58 4.96
C SER A 60 -18.02 -15.21 4.33
N ILE A 61 -18.11 -14.15 5.14
CA ILE A 61 -18.30 -12.78 4.66
C ILE A 61 -16.98 -12.33 4.02
N ILE A 62 -17.02 -12.17 2.70
CA ILE A 62 -15.94 -11.56 1.94
C ILE A 62 -16.36 -10.13 1.60
N GLN A 63 -15.90 -9.16 2.37
CA GLN A 63 -16.06 -7.76 2.04
C GLN A 63 -14.73 -7.04 2.22
N GLU A 64 -13.97 -7.01 1.13
CA GLU A 64 -12.88 -6.06 0.98
C GLU A 64 -13.49 -4.65 0.96
N PRO A 65 -13.12 -3.74 1.88
CA PRO A 65 -13.63 -2.38 1.82
C PRO A 65 -13.28 -1.83 0.45
N THR A 66 -14.27 -1.33 -0.28
CA THR A 66 -13.98 -0.60 -1.51
C THR A 66 -13.19 0.63 -1.09
N PRO A 67 -11.91 0.75 -1.49
CA PRO A 67 -11.12 1.91 -1.18
C PRO A 67 -11.86 3.19 -1.57
N PRO A 68 -12.06 4.17 -0.66
CA PRO A 68 -12.49 5.51 -1.06
C PRO A 68 -11.55 6.09 -2.13
N SER A 69 -10.27 5.68 -2.09
CA SER A 69 -9.27 5.99 -3.10
C SER A 69 -9.67 5.54 -4.50
N LYS A 70 -10.61 4.62 -4.70
CA LYS A 70 -11.04 4.17 -6.04
C LYS A 70 -11.34 5.33 -6.99
N LYS A 71 -11.96 6.41 -6.50
CA LYS A 71 -12.19 7.66 -7.28
C LYS A 71 -10.90 8.25 -7.89
N TYR A 72 -9.75 8.03 -7.26
CA TYR A 72 -8.44 8.53 -7.68
C TYR A 72 -7.54 7.43 -8.23
N THR A 73 -7.51 6.24 -7.63
CA THR A 73 -6.75 5.09 -8.11
C THR A 73 -7.25 4.56 -9.44
N ASP A 74 -8.55 4.69 -9.74
CA ASP A 74 -9.10 4.43 -11.08
C ASP A 74 -8.57 5.41 -12.14
N LYS A 75 -8.11 6.62 -11.75
CA LYS A 75 -7.51 7.59 -12.67
C LYS A 75 -6.06 7.25 -13.04
N PHE A 76 -5.41 6.35 -12.31
CA PHE A 76 -4.02 5.93 -12.52
C PHE A 76 -3.87 4.64 -13.32
N THR A 77 -4.97 4.05 -13.78
CA THR A 77 -4.85 2.85 -14.62
C THR A 77 -4.30 3.24 -15.98
N PHE A 78 -3.07 2.80 -16.28
CA PHE A 78 -2.46 2.79 -17.62
C PHE A 78 -3.33 2.14 -18.71
N GLU A 79 -4.41 1.47 -18.31
CA GLU A 79 -5.33 0.73 -19.17
C GLU A 79 -6.71 1.38 -19.35
N GLN A 80 -6.97 2.57 -18.78
CA GLN A 80 -8.25 3.22 -19.05
C GLN A 80 -8.30 3.55 -20.55
N THR A 81 -9.17 2.88 -21.29
CA THR A 81 -9.35 3.11 -22.72
C THR A 81 -10.49 4.11 -22.86
N LEU A 82 -10.20 5.29 -23.39
CA LEU A 82 -11.18 6.34 -23.68
C LEU A 82 -12.21 5.83 -24.71
N VAL A 83 -13.32 6.55 -24.85
CA VAL A 83 -14.44 6.19 -25.76
C VAL A 83 -13.96 6.04 -27.21
N ASP A 84 -12.87 6.70 -27.58
CA ASP A 84 -12.25 6.65 -28.91
C ASP A 84 -11.22 5.51 -29.09
N GLY A 85 -11.03 4.66 -28.08
CA GLY A 85 -10.09 3.55 -28.12
C GLY A 85 -8.65 3.92 -27.74
N SER A 86 -8.35 5.18 -27.43
CA SER A 86 -7.04 5.61 -26.97
C SER A 86 -6.83 5.26 -25.49
N LYS A 87 -5.59 4.96 -25.09
CA LYS A 87 -5.25 4.72 -23.68
C LYS A 87 -5.06 6.06 -22.96
N LEU A 88 -5.63 6.19 -21.77
CA LEU A 88 -5.52 7.36 -20.91
C LEU A 88 -4.08 7.43 -20.41
N ASN A 89 -3.31 8.32 -21.03
CA ASN A 89 -2.03 8.76 -20.51
C ASN A 89 -2.35 9.77 -19.40
N PRO A 90 -1.87 9.61 -18.15
CA PRO A 90 -2.26 10.54 -17.10
C PRO A 90 -1.96 11.99 -17.48
N SER A 91 -0.99 12.23 -18.40
CA SER A 91 -0.70 13.51 -19.09
C SER A 91 -1.92 14.28 -19.63
N SER A 92 -3.08 13.64 -19.79
CA SER A 92 -4.32 14.26 -20.27
C SER A 92 -5.21 14.85 -19.18
N TYR A 93 -4.85 14.79 -17.88
CA TYR A 93 -5.60 15.53 -16.85
C TYR A 93 -5.36 17.03 -17.04
N THR A 94 -6.36 17.70 -17.59
CA THR A 94 -6.41 19.16 -17.77
C THR A 94 -7.39 19.72 -16.75
N GLU A 95 -6.85 20.34 -15.70
CA GLU A 95 -7.58 21.29 -14.87
C GLU A 95 -6.90 22.65 -15.10
N ASP A 96 -7.68 23.69 -15.44
CA ASP A 96 -7.21 25.04 -15.78
C ASP A 96 -6.40 25.21 -17.09
N GLY A 97 -6.54 24.30 -18.07
CA GLY A 97 -5.95 24.49 -19.41
C GLY A 97 -4.44 24.27 -19.50
N TYR A 98 -3.83 23.64 -18.49
CA TYR A 98 -2.44 23.19 -18.50
C TYR A 98 -2.36 21.68 -18.27
N GLU A 99 -1.60 20.97 -19.09
CA GLU A 99 -1.33 19.53 -18.93
C GLU A 99 -0.39 19.32 -17.75
N SER A 100 -0.95 19.01 -16.59
CA SER A 100 -0.17 18.66 -15.41
C SER A 100 -0.75 17.43 -14.74
N PRO A 101 -0.38 16.25 -15.22
CA PRO A 101 -0.89 15.00 -14.67
C PRO A 101 -0.50 14.79 -13.20
N ILE A 102 -1.25 14.00 -12.44
CA ILE A 102 -0.82 13.65 -11.07
C ILE A 102 0.42 12.77 -11.21
N ASN A 103 1.55 13.26 -10.67
CA ASN A 103 2.88 12.69 -10.84
C ASN A 103 3.33 11.81 -9.67
N PHE A 104 2.85 12.10 -8.47
CA PHE A 104 3.36 11.45 -7.27
C PHE A 104 2.24 11.07 -6.30
N ALA A 105 2.40 9.92 -5.67
CA ALA A 105 1.76 9.56 -4.41
C ALA A 105 2.84 9.65 -3.32
N LEU A 106 2.59 10.44 -2.28
CA LEU A 106 3.54 10.71 -1.19
C LEU A 106 2.87 10.50 0.16
N ALA A 107 3.45 9.67 1.01
CA ALA A 107 3.07 9.52 2.41
C ALA A 107 4.22 10.00 3.31
N SER A 108 3.93 10.92 4.22
CA SER A 108 4.94 11.44 5.16
C SER A 108 5.16 10.47 6.32
N TYR A 109 6.15 10.73 7.17
CA TYR A 109 6.37 9.98 8.42
C TYR A 109 5.20 10.10 9.42
N ASN A 110 4.30 11.07 9.26
CA ASN A 110 3.09 11.20 10.08
C ASN A 110 1.93 10.33 9.61
N SER A 111 2.00 9.80 8.39
CA SER A 111 1.03 8.83 7.87
C SER A 111 1.05 7.54 8.70
N LYS A 112 -0.05 6.79 8.71
CA LYS A 112 -0.15 5.53 9.46
C LYS A 112 -0.25 4.36 8.50
N ILE A 113 0.58 3.35 8.70
CA ILE A 113 0.45 2.04 8.07
C ILE A 113 -0.30 1.12 9.04
N ILE A 114 -1.41 0.56 8.58
CA ILE A 114 -2.22 -0.40 9.33
C ILE A 114 -2.22 -1.70 8.55
N ASP A 115 -1.71 -2.77 9.15
CA ASP A 115 -1.82 -4.12 8.60
C ASP A 115 -3.26 -4.63 8.75
N ARG A 116 -3.92 -4.92 7.62
CA ARG A 116 -5.30 -5.41 7.53
C ARG A 116 -5.35 -6.86 7.02
N GLY A 117 -4.30 -7.65 7.23
CA GLY A 117 -4.22 -9.02 6.71
C GLY A 117 -3.66 -9.04 5.29
N SER A 118 -4.50 -8.92 4.24
CA SER A 118 -4.04 -9.05 2.82
C SER A 118 -3.47 -7.79 2.22
N TYR A 119 -3.67 -6.67 2.90
CA TYR A 119 -3.26 -5.37 2.42
C TYR A 119 -2.88 -4.49 3.59
N TYR A 120 -2.12 -3.46 3.27
CA TYR A 120 -1.84 -2.34 4.14
C TYR A 120 -2.83 -1.22 3.83
N GLU A 121 -3.37 -0.62 4.88
CA GLU A 121 -4.06 0.67 4.80
C GLU A 121 -3.06 1.76 5.18
N LEU A 122 -2.82 2.70 4.28
CA LEU A 122 -1.88 3.80 4.48
C LEU A 122 -2.64 5.14 4.43
N THR A 123 -2.67 5.85 5.55
CA THR A 123 -3.42 7.11 5.69
C THR A 123 -2.65 8.32 5.16
N ASP A 124 -3.38 9.40 4.87
CA ASP A 124 -2.82 10.73 4.60
C ASP A 124 -1.83 10.77 3.42
N VAL A 125 -2.10 9.98 2.38
CA VAL A 125 -1.28 9.96 1.16
C VAL A 125 -1.69 11.11 0.26
N SER A 126 -0.75 12.04 0.05
CA SER A 126 -0.91 13.19 -0.84
C SER A 126 -0.67 12.77 -2.28
N PHE A 127 -1.65 13.01 -3.14
CA PHE A 127 -1.51 12.94 -4.59
C PHE A 127 -1.16 14.31 -5.13
N LYS A 128 -0.03 14.40 -5.86
CA LYS A 128 0.52 15.69 -6.30
C LYS A 128 0.72 15.75 -7.80
N TYR A 129 0.48 16.92 -8.38
CA TYR A 129 0.85 17.24 -9.75
C TYR A 129 2.00 18.25 -9.78
N ILE A 130 2.70 18.31 -10.90
CA ILE A 130 3.74 19.32 -11.16
C ILE A 130 3.08 20.52 -11.84
N ARG A 131 3.11 21.70 -11.22
CA ARG A 131 2.86 22.95 -11.93
C ARG A 131 4.16 23.58 -12.40
N TRP A 132 4.07 24.23 -13.55
CA TRP A 132 5.08 25.13 -14.06
C TRP A 132 4.76 26.54 -13.59
N ASN A 133 5.76 27.27 -13.09
CA ASN A 133 5.63 28.70 -12.94
C ASN A 133 5.45 29.36 -14.31
N ALA A 134 4.85 30.55 -14.30
CA ALA A 134 4.55 31.31 -15.51
C ALA A 134 5.79 31.61 -16.38
N ASP A 135 7.00 31.61 -15.80
CA ASP A 135 8.28 31.87 -16.47
C ASP A 135 8.88 30.64 -17.18
N ARG A 136 8.34 29.43 -16.94
CA ARG A 136 8.73 28.15 -17.58
C ARG A 136 10.24 27.81 -17.52
N SER A 137 11.00 28.36 -16.57
CA SER A 137 12.41 27.98 -16.39
C SER A 137 12.52 26.57 -15.77
N MET A 138 13.60 25.82 -16.03
CA MET A 138 13.74 24.43 -15.52
C MET A 138 13.77 24.35 -13.98
N PHE A 139 14.05 25.47 -13.29
CA PHE A 139 14.04 25.61 -11.83
C PHE A 139 12.69 26.08 -11.28
N SER A 140 11.64 26.10 -12.10
CA SER A 140 10.37 26.79 -11.83
C SER A 140 9.18 25.85 -11.58
N ARG A 141 9.46 24.59 -11.19
CA ARG A 141 8.42 23.60 -10.92
C ARG A 141 8.06 23.59 -9.44
N PHE A 142 6.77 23.51 -9.13
CA PHE A 142 6.30 23.21 -7.78
C PHE A 142 5.31 22.05 -7.78
N TYR A 143 5.24 21.35 -6.65
CA TYR A 143 4.29 20.27 -6.43
C TYR A 143 3.10 20.81 -5.68
N GLU A 144 1.91 20.61 -6.24
CA GLU A 144 0.67 20.98 -5.59
C GLU A 144 -0.13 19.73 -5.27
N THR A 145 -0.65 19.65 -4.04
CA THR A 145 -1.47 18.55 -3.60
C THR A 145 -2.86 18.70 -4.19
N VAL A 146 -3.30 17.72 -4.98
CA VAL A 146 -4.68 17.62 -5.46
C VAL A 146 -5.59 17.20 -4.33
N GLU A 147 -5.21 16.11 -3.65
CA GLU A 147 -5.96 15.56 -2.53
C GLU A 147 -5.04 14.72 -1.65
N SER A 148 -5.42 14.58 -0.39
CA SER A 148 -4.88 13.57 0.51
C SER A 148 -5.96 12.55 0.84
N THR A 149 -5.66 11.27 0.70
CA THR A 149 -6.61 10.19 1.02
C THR A 149 -5.89 9.00 1.64
N THR A 150 -6.67 8.07 2.19
CA THR A 150 -6.18 6.74 2.53
C THR A 150 -6.08 5.88 1.28
N ILE A 151 -4.96 5.16 1.12
CA ILE A 151 -4.75 4.18 0.05
C ILE A 151 -4.59 2.78 0.62
N TYR A 152 -4.71 1.78 -0.25
CA TYR A 152 -4.67 0.38 0.14
C TYR A 152 -3.71 -0.37 -0.78
N ILE A 153 -2.71 -1.00 -0.19
CA ILE A 153 -1.60 -1.66 -0.91
C ILE A 153 -1.68 -3.15 -0.63
N ARG A 154 -1.84 -3.99 -1.66
CA ARG A 154 -1.80 -5.44 -1.47
C ARG A 154 -0.45 -5.84 -0.87
N LYS A 155 -0.43 -6.81 0.03
CA LYS A 155 0.84 -7.32 0.61
C LYS A 155 1.76 -7.93 -0.43
N ASN A 156 1.19 -8.57 -1.46
CA ASN A 156 1.92 -9.08 -2.60
C ASN A 156 2.14 -8.04 -3.71
N ALA A 157 1.84 -6.75 -3.46
CA ALA A 157 2.14 -5.71 -4.43
C ALA A 157 3.63 -5.68 -4.71
N VAL A 158 3.99 -5.52 -5.99
CA VAL A 158 5.39 -5.46 -6.42
C VAL A 158 5.92 -4.05 -6.14
N VAL A 159 6.92 -3.96 -5.26
CA VAL A 159 7.57 -2.71 -4.89
C VAL A 159 8.98 -2.72 -5.45
N THR A 160 9.31 -1.74 -6.29
CA THR A 160 10.67 -1.52 -6.78
C THR A 160 11.23 -0.25 -6.16
N LEU A 161 12.35 -0.36 -5.45
CA LEU A 161 13.03 0.76 -4.79
C LEU A 161 14.42 0.95 -5.38
N GLY A 162 14.88 2.18 -5.55
CA GLY A 162 16.25 2.48 -5.97
C GLY A 162 16.36 3.74 -6.83
N ASP A 163 17.26 3.72 -7.81
CA ASP A 163 17.48 4.87 -8.70
C ASP A 163 17.94 4.45 -10.07
N LYS A 164 16.96 4.14 -10.89
CA LYS A 164 17.24 3.79 -12.27
C LYS A 164 17.75 4.98 -13.07
N TYR A 165 17.38 6.22 -12.70
CA TYR A 165 17.69 7.41 -13.50
C TYR A 165 19.17 7.79 -13.43
N ASN A 166 19.83 7.43 -12.33
CA ASN A 166 21.28 7.57 -12.17
C ASN A 166 22.04 6.26 -12.40
N ASN A 167 21.45 5.26 -13.08
CA ASN A 167 22.03 3.94 -13.34
C ASN A 167 22.48 3.18 -12.08
N LYS A 168 21.81 3.40 -10.93
CA LYS A 168 22.11 2.67 -9.70
C LYS A 168 21.18 1.48 -9.53
N PRO A 169 21.58 0.45 -8.76
CA PRO A 169 20.78 -0.77 -8.62
C PRO A 169 19.38 -0.50 -8.07
N THR A 170 18.41 -1.28 -8.52
CA THR A 170 17.07 -1.33 -7.92
C THR A 170 16.85 -2.66 -7.22
N ILE A 171 16.06 -2.65 -6.14
CA ILE A 171 15.63 -3.85 -5.44
C ILE A 171 14.11 -3.98 -5.63
N THR A 172 13.67 -5.15 -6.06
CA THR A 172 12.25 -5.48 -6.19
C THR A 172 11.87 -6.52 -5.15
N MET A 173 10.77 -6.29 -4.45
CA MET A 173 10.22 -7.19 -3.43
C MET A 173 8.71 -7.00 -3.30
N SER A 174 8.04 -7.84 -2.51
CA SER A 174 6.65 -7.60 -2.14
C SER A 174 6.51 -6.45 -1.15
N ALA A 175 5.35 -5.80 -1.09
CA ALA A 175 5.06 -4.77 -0.09
C ALA A 175 5.19 -5.30 1.35
N GLU A 176 4.87 -6.57 1.58
CA GLU A 176 5.08 -7.25 2.87
C GLU A 176 6.56 -7.32 3.26
N GLU A 177 7.41 -7.74 2.33
CA GLU A 177 8.86 -7.80 2.55
C GLU A 177 9.44 -6.41 2.76
N CYS A 178 8.97 -5.42 1.97
CA CYS A 178 9.38 -4.03 2.09
C CYS A 178 9.04 -3.46 3.47
N TYR A 179 7.79 -3.62 3.90
CA TYR A 179 7.35 -3.14 5.22
C TYR A 179 8.11 -3.81 6.37
N LYS A 180 8.31 -5.14 6.31
CA LYS A 180 9.09 -5.87 7.32
C LYS A 180 10.54 -5.41 7.40
N LYS A 181 11.14 -5.06 6.27
CA LYS A 181 12.54 -4.65 6.20
C LYS A 181 12.76 -3.19 6.58
N TYR A 182 11.88 -2.30 6.15
CA TYR A 182 12.09 -0.85 6.24
C TYR A 182 11.11 -0.14 7.18
N GLY A 183 10.02 -0.78 7.62
CA GLY A 183 8.94 -0.14 8.39
C GLY A 183 8.01 0.74 7.55
N GLY A 184 8.19 0.71 6.23
CA GLY A 184 7.43 1.48 5.25
C GLY A 184 7.63 0.95 3.83
N PHE A 185 7.19 1.73 2.84
CA PHE A 185 7.26 1.42 1.42
C PHE A 185 8.29 2.27 0.67
N ALA A 186 9.35 2.67 1.37
CA ALA A 186 10.45 3.50 0.87
C ALA A 186 11.77 3.06 1.53
N LEU A 187 12.90 3.39 0.92
CA LEU A 187 14.23 3.03 1.46
C LEU A 187 14.57 3.75 2.77
N LYS A 188 14.08 4.98 2.97
CA LYS A 188 14.30 5.79 4.19
C LYS A 188 12.96 6.31 4.73
N ILE A 189 12.45 5.67 5.78
CA ILE A 189 11.20 6.10 6.44
C ILE A 189 11.24 7.52 7.03
N ASN A 190 12.44 8.04 7.32
CA ASN A 190 12.63 9.39 7.85
C ASN A 190 12.28 10.49 6.83
N GLU A 191 12.19 10.15 5.55
CA GLU A 191 11.84 11.06 4.45
C GLU A 191 10.40 10.83 3.95
N GLY A 192 9.78 9.71 4.32
CA GLY A 192 8.40 9.37 4.00
C GLY A 192 8.13 7.87 4.11
N LEU A 193 6.87 7.48 4.30
CA LEU A 193 6.46 6.07 4.35
C LEU A 193 6.16 5.49 2.96
N LEU A 194 5.96 6.35 1.95
CA LEU A 194 5.77 5.96 0.57
C LEU A 194 6.13 7.16 -0.31
N GLN A 195 6.90 6.90 -1.36
CA GLN A 195 7.09 7.82 -2.46
C GLN A 195 6.93 7.01 -3.73
N SER A 196 5.99 7.39 -4.59
CA SER A 196 5.86 6.69 -5.87
C SER A 196 5.58 7.63 -7.01
N ASN A 197 6.34 7.42 -8.08
CA ASN A 197 6.04 8.00 -9.37
C ASN A 197 4.88 7.24 -10.01
N THR A 198 3.76 7.93 -10.22
CA THR A 198 2.54 7.32 -10.76
C THR A 198 2.65 7.00 -12.26
N TYR A 199 3.66 7.51 -12.99
CA TYR A 199 3.90 7.13 -14.40
C TYR A 199 4.72 5.85 -14.56
N ASP A 200 5.16 5.25 -13.47
CA ASP A 200 6.16 4.22 -13.58
C ASP A 200 5.89 3.09 -12.60
N GLY A 201 5.42 1.97 -13.17
CA GLY A 201 5.14 0.76 -12.40
C GLY A 201 3.93 0.86 -11.47
N PHE A 202 3.24 2.01 -11.36
CA PHE A 202 2.05 2.15 -10.53
C PHE A 202 0.85 1.40 -11.14
N LYS A 203 0.36 0.38 -10.44
CA LYS A 203 -0.74 -0.48 -10.89
C LYS A 203 -1.77 -0.66 -9.78
N VAL A 204 -3.02 -0.76 -10.20
CA VAL A 204 -4.19 -0.89 -9.32
C VAL A 204 -5.07 -2.03 -9.84
N ASP A 205 -5.60 -2.88 -8.95
CA ASP A 205 -6.58 -3.90 -9.32
C ASP A 205 -7.99 -3.31 -9.56
N SER A 206 -8.91 -4.13 -10.10
CA SER A 206 -10.29 -3.69 -10.42
C SER A 206 -11.11 -3.25 -9.20
N LYS A 207 -10.62 -3.53 -7.99
CA LYS A 207 -11.25 -3.12 -6.73
C LYS A 207 -10.64 -1.83 -6.17
N GLY A 208 -9.54 -1.34 -6.72
CA GLY A 208 -8.89 -0.09 -6.32
C GLY A 208 -7.65 -0.27 -5.43
N TYR A 209 -7.17 -1.50 -5.22
CA TYR A 209 -5.94 -1.75 -4.45
C TYR A 209 -4.70 -1.63 -5.30
N ILE A 210 -3.65 -1.03 -4.74
CA ILE A 210 -2.35 -0.94 -5.40
C ILE A 210 -1.69 -2.32 -5.42
N THR A 211 -1.26 -2.74 -6.60
CA THR A 211 -0.64 -4.05 -6.88
C THR A 211 0.80 -3.94 -7.40
N ALA A 212 1.23 -2.75 -7.79
CA ALA A 212 2.64 -2.45 -8.03
C ALA A 212 2.88 -0.94 -7.92
N PHE A 213 4.09 -0.55 -7.54
CA PHE A 213 4.54 0.85 -7.58
C PHE A 213 6.07 0.92 -7.46
N ASN A 214 6.64 2.02 -7.94
CA ASN A 214 8.08 2.25 -7.90
C ASN A 214 8.43 3.52 -7.13
N ASP A 215 9.46 3.43 -6.30
CA ASP A 215 10.23 4.55 -5.74
C ASP A 215 11.65 4.50 -6.31
N ASP A 216 11.77 4.68 -7.63
CA ASP A 216 13.02 4.49 -8.36
C ASP A 216 13.62 5.81 -8.88
N SER A 217 13.14 6.93 -8.34
CA SER A 217 13.52 8.29 -8.72
C SER A 217 14.58 8.93 -7.82
N ALA A 218 14.99 8.24 -6.76
CA ALA A 218 15.96 8.77 -5.80
C ALA A 218 16.84 7.65 -5.20
N TYR A 219 18.11 7.62 -5.59
CA TYR A 219 19.16 6.96 -4.80
C TYR A 219 19.78 8.09 -4.03
N LEU A 220 19.87 7.87 -2.74
CA LEU A 220 20.73 8.69 -1.93
C LEU A 220 21.96 7.81 -1.67
N ASP A 221 23.08 8.22 -2.25
CA ASP A 221 24.40 7.69 -1.87
C ASP A 221 24.55 7.72 -0.34
N GLU A 222 25.26 6.72 0.19
CA GLU A 222 25.62 6.58 1.60
C GLU A 222 26.30 7.84 2.18
#